data_AF-A0A1K1NM60-F1
#
_entry.id   AF-A0A1K1NM60-F1
#
_cell.length_a   1.000
_cell.length_b   1.000
_cell.length_c   1.000
_cell.angle_alpha   90.00
_cell.angle_beta   90.00
_cell.angle_gamma   90.00
#
_symmetry.space_group_name_H-M   'P 1'
#
loop_
_entity.id
_entity.type
_entity.pdbx_description
1 polymer ?
#
loop_
_entity_poly.entity_id
_entity_poly.type
_entity_poly.pdbx_seq_one_letter_code
_entity_poly.pdbx_strand_id
1 'polypeptide(L)'
;MDDYTWQQRLRARRAQERRQLSLVFLLLAAIAGAMVWYFFFYIRTPEYALEQIQTAITEQDGEKFQRYVNSELLASRAYDDLTVDLFAYDSELTPKSRSMFEKFYIIIKPQLATGLENAALTRVSSGSWNLPDGTDILKGRQLGIDFERFIERSQIRNTTFVKIGKVEHMGRSATAEVEIKEDYTQTPFTLILSMEQAEDGHWQVSYIKNYKAYLDKISPLQNKDIADYIAATKSIVTESNEHFEVFQNHFKRLNSSKNGHLSKQQKYNIAALIEDDIIPGLQERQAQLDAVEVPAGAQYLARQRQQATETSIKAWQHYIKGLREDSPAEFATAETLHKQELAIDLRVQDIIRHTAISKNIPNLP
;
A
#
# COMPACT_ATOMS: atom_id res chain seq x y z
N MET A 1 -47.08 54.93 49.33
CA MET A 1 -46.55 53.98 48.33
C MET A 1 -47.51 52.80 48.34
N ASP A 2 -48.41 52.72 47.36
CA ASP A 2 -49.57 51.83 47.42
C ASP A 2 -49.18 50.35 47.34
N ASP A 3 -49.62 49.61 48.35
CA ASP A 3 -49.37 48.18 48.55
C ASP A 3 -49.78 47.33 47.32
N TYR A 4 -50.82 47.78 46.60
CA TYR A 4 -51.30 47.18 45.36
C TYR A 4 -50.28 47.24 44.20
N THR A 5 -49.60 48.38 44.03
CA THR A 5 -48.60 48.56 42.95
C THR A 5 -47.32 47.77 43.22
N TRP A 6 -46.95 47.61 44.50
CA TRP A 6 -45.83 46.79 44.93
C TRP A 6 -46.11 45.30 44.70
N GLN A 7 -47.31 44.83 45.03
CA GLN A 7 -47.75 43.45 44.77
C GLN A 7 -47.81 43.13 43.27
N GLN A 8 -48.26 44.06 42.41
CA GLN A 8 -48.25 43.86 40.96
C GLN A 8 -46.83 43.76 40.39
N ARG A 9 -45.90 44.62 40.82
CA ARG A 9 -44.49 44.56 40.39
C ARG A 9 -43.80 43.27 40.83
N LEU A 10 -44.11 42.77 42.02
CA LEU A 10 -43.61 41.47 42.49
C LEU A 10 -44.19 40.30 41.71
N ARG A 11 -45.48 40.32 41.36
CA ARG A 11 -46.08 39.28 40.52
C ARG A 11 -45.49 39.29 39.10
N ALA A 12 -45.26 40.46 38.53
CA ALA A 12 -44.62 40.61 37.22
C ALA A 12 -43.16 40.11 37.24
N ARG A 13 -42.37 40.44 38.27
CA ARG A 13 -41.00 39.92 38.46
C ARG A 13 -40.99 38.40 38.62
N ARG A 14 -41.83 37.83 39.49
CA ARG A 14 -41.93 36.37 39.66
C ARG A 14 -42.41 35.67 38.39
N ALA A 15 -43.29 36.29 37.60
CA ALA A 15 -43.73 35.74 36.32
C ALA A 15 -42.61 35.78 35.27
N GLN A 16 -41.80 36.84 35.24
CA GLN A 16 -40.65 36.97 34.36
C GLN A 16 -39.51 36.03 34.76
N GLU A 17 -39.21 35.91 36.05
CA GLU A 17 -38.26 34.93 36.62
C GLU A 17 -38.72 33.50 36.34
N ARG A 18 -40.00 33.18 36.54
CA ARG A 18 -40.56 31.85 36.18
C ARG A 18 -40.45 31.59 34.69
N ARG A 19 -40.75 32.56 33.82
CA ARG A 19 -40.58 32.42 32.36
C ARG A 19 -39.12 32.21 31.97
N GLN A 20 -38.19 32.96 32.57
CA GLN A 20 -36.75 32.79 32.35
C GLN A 20 -36.26 31.43 32.84
N LEU A 21 -36.68 30.98 34.03
CA LEU A 21 -36.37 29.65 34.56
C LEU A 21 -36.97 28.54 33.69
N SER A 22 -38.19 28.70 33.19
CA SER A 22 -38.81 27.77 32.23
C SER A 22 -38.05 27.73 30.91
N LEU A 23 -37.57 28.86 30.39
CA LEU A 23 -36.75 28.90 29.18
C LEU A 23 -35.39 28.22 29.38
N VAL A 24 -34.74 28.44 30.52
CA VAL A 24 -33.50 27.74 30.89
C VAL A 24 -33.73 26.24 31.01
N PHE A 25 -34.84 25.82 31.64
CA PHE A 25 -35.18 24.39 31.76
C PHE A 25 -35.49 23.75 30.40
N LEU A 26 -36.21 24.45 29.51
CA LEU A 26 -36.45 23.99 28.14
C LEU A 26 -35.16 23.86 27.34
N LEU A 27 -34.23 24.81 27.50
CA LEU A 27 -32.92 24.75 26.84
C LEU A 27 -32.08 23.58 27.36
N LEU A 28 -32.05 23.35 28.68
CA LEU A 28 -31.39 22.18 29.27
C LEU A 28 -32.03 20.86 28.82
N ALA A 29 -33.36 20.81 28.73
CA ALA A 29 -34.07 19.63 28.23
C ALA A 29 -33.79 19.38 26.74
N ALA A 30 -33.67 20.44 25.92
CA ALA A 30 -33.28 20.32 24.52
C ALA A 30 -31.84 19.82 24.36
N ILE A 31 -30.91 20.33 25.18
CA ILE A 31 -29.52 19.85 25.19
C ILE A 31 -29.46 18.38 25.65
N ALA A 32 -30.18 18.02 26.71
CA ALA A 32 -30.27 16.64 27.18
C ALA A 32 -30.89 15.72 26.12
N GLY A 33 -31.96 16.16 25.45
CA GLY A 33 -32.58 15.43 24.34
C GLY A 33 -31.64 15.25 23.15
N ALA A 34 -30.89 16.28 22.78
CA ALA A 34 -29.87 16.21 21.74
C ALA A 34 -28.73 15.27 22.11
N MET A 35 -28.26 15.30 23.36
CA MET A 35 -27.25 14.35 23.87
C MET A 35 -27.78 12.91 23.84
N VAL A 36 -29.00 12.66 24.33
CA VAL A 36 -29.60 11.33 24.27
C VAL A 36 -29.74 10.85 22.83
N TRP A 37 -30.24 11.71 21.94
CA TRP A 37 -30.37 11.37 20.52
C TRP A 37 -29.00 11.03 19.89
N TYR A 38 -27.99 11.85 20.16
CA TYR A 38 -26.63 11.65 19.67
C TYR A 38 -26.05 10.33 20.16
N PHE A 39 -26.02 10.10 21.48
CA PHE A 39 -25.37 8.94 22.10
C PHE A 39 -26.14 7.62 21.94
N PHE A 40 -27.47 7.65 21.81
CA PHE A 40 -28.27 6.43 21.71
C PHE A 40 -28.70 6.07 20.29
N PHE A 41 -28.74 7.03 19.36
CA PHE A 41 -29.21 6.78 18.00
C PHE A 41 -28.14 7.12 16.96
N TYR A 42 -27.62 8.35 16.92
CA TYR A 42 -26.71 8.76 15.85
C TYR A 42 -25.41 7.96 15.81
N ILE A 43 -24.71 7.83 16.95
CA ILE A 43 -23.44 7.09 17.02
C ILE A 43 -23.58 5.57 16.82
N ARG A 44 -24.82 5.06 16.82
CA ARG A 44 -25.15 3.64 16.65
C ARG A 44 -25.66 3.33 15.24
N THR A 45 -25.24 4.12 14.27
CA THR A 45 -25.55 3.89 12.84
C THR A 45 -24.31 3.42 12.08
N PRO A 46 -24.46 2.58 11.04
CA PRO A 46 -23.38 2.23 10.15
C PRO A 46 -22.84 3.46 9.39
N GLU A 47 -23.70 4.43 9.05
CA GLU A 47 -23.30 5.69 8.42
C GLU A 47 -22.29 6.47 9.29
N TYR A 48 -22.57 6.57 10.60
CA TYR A 48 -21.65 7.19 11.55
C TYR A 48 -20.32 6.43 11.61
N ALA A 49 -20.34 5.10 11.65
CA ALA A 49 -19.10 4.33 11.66
C ALA A 49 -18.24 4.60 10.41
N LEU A 50 -18.85 4.71 9.22
CA LEU A 50 -18.13 5.06 7.99
C LEU A 50 -17.54 6.48 8.03
N GLU A 51 -18.28 7.45 8.57
CA GLU A 51 -17.78 8.82 8.80
C GLU A 51 -16.58 8.82 9.76
N GLN A 52 -16.66 8.03 10.84
CA GLN A 52 -15.57 7.91 11.81
C GLN A 52 -14.33 7.21 11.23
N ILE A 53 -14.49 6.25 10.31
CA ILE A 53 -13.36 5.65 9.58
C ILE A 53 -12.65 6.72 8.73
N GLN A 54 -13.40 7.53 7.98
CA GLN A 54 -12.81 8.61 7.18
C GLN A 54 -12.08 9.63 8.06
N THR A 55 -12.69 9.96 9.21
CA THR A 55 -12.12 10.86 10.20
C THR A 55 -10.84 10.27 10.78
N ALA A 56 -10.83 8.99 11.16
CA ALA A 56 -9.66 8.28 11.67
C ALA A 56 -8.49 8.28 10.68
N ILE A 57 -8.76 8.07 9.38
CA ILE A 57 -7.74 8.16 8.32
C ILE A 57 -7.18 9.58 8.21
N THR A 58 -8.03 10.60 8.30
CA THR A 58 -7.65 12.01 8.15
C THR A 58 -6.86 12.53 9.35
N GLU A 59 -7.28 12.14 10.56
CA GLU A 59 -6.66 12.50 11.84
C GLU A 59 -5.46 11.61 12.19
N GLN A 60 -5.18 10.59 11.37
CA GLN A 60 -4.15 9.58 11.62
C GLN A 60 -4.34 8.83 12.95
N ASP A 61 -5.60 8.52 13.28
CA ASP A 61 -6.01 7.87 14.53
C ASP A 61 -6.24 6.37 14.30
N GLY A 62 -5.20 5.57 14.54
CA GLY A 62 -5.26 4.12 14.40
C GLY A 62 -6.23 3.43 15.37
N GLU A 63 -6.35 3.92 16.61
CA GLU A 63 -7.23 3.33 17.62
C GLU A 63 -8.70 3.53 17.23
N LYS A 64 -9.05 4.74 16.77
CA LYS A 64 -10.37 5.05 16.22
C LYS A 64 -10.65 4.26 14.95
N PHE A 65 -9.66 4.05 14.10
CA PHE A 65 -9.84 3.19 12.93
C PHE A 65 -10.18 1.75 13.32
N GLN A 66 -9.42 1.15 14.24
CA GLN A 66 -9.69 -0.21 14.76
C GLN A 66 -11.02 -0.31 15.51
N ARG A 67 -11.49 0.79 16.11
CA ARG A 67 -12.82 0.87 16.73
C ARG A 67 -13.93 0.61 15.70
N TYR A 68 -13.80 1.11 14.48
CA TYR A 68 -14.84 1.03 13.43
C TYR A 68 -14.50 0.08 12.28
N VAL A 69 -13.34 -0.58 12.30
CA VAL A 69 -12.93 -1.60 11.33
C VAL A 69 -12.42 -2.82 12.06
N ASN A 70 -13.02 -3.98 11.79
CA ASN A 70 -12.45 -5.26 12.21
C ASN A 70 -11.28 -5.59 11.27
N SER A 71 -10.11 -5.01 11.57
CA SER A 71 -8.92 -5.06 10.70
C SER A 71 -8.39 -6.47 10.52
N GLU A 72 -8.45 -7.31 11.55
CA GLU A 72 -8.04 -8.72 11.51
C GLU A 72 -8.90 -9.51 10.51
N LEU A 73 -10.23 -9.43 10.64
CA LEU A 73 -11.14 -10.15 9.75
C LEU A 73 -11.07 -9.61 8.32
N LEU A 74 -11.01 -8.28 8.16
CA LEU A 74 -10.90 -7.63 6.86
C LEU A 74 -9.63 -8.07 6.14
N ALA A 75 -8.46 -8.04 6.81
CA ALA A 75 -7.19 -8.44 6.22
C ALA A 75 -7.15 -9.94 5.90
N SER A 76 -7.69 -10.78 6.79
CA SER A 76 -7.81 -12.23 6.57
C SER A 76 -8.68 -12.59 5.36
N ARG A 77 -9.78 -11.87 5.14
CA ARG A 77 -10.67 -12.05 3.97
C ARG A 77 -10.07 -11.45 2.70
N ALA A 78 -9.47 -10.28 2.77
CA ALA A 78 -8.77 -9.67 1.65
C ALA A 78 -7.61 -10.55 1.16
N TYR A 79 -6.89 -11.20 2.09
CA TYR A 79 -5.89 -12.21 1.79
C TYR A 79 -6.47 -13.38 0.96
N ASP A 80 -7.59 -13.95 1.41
CA ASP A 80 -8.22 -15.07 0.70
C ASP A 80 -8.56 -14.68 -0.74
N ASP A 81 -9.18 -13.52 -0.95
CA ASP A 81 -9.54 -13.01 -2.28
C ASP A 81 -8.30 -12.74 -3.16
N LEU A 82 -7.26 -12.12 -2.60
CA LEU A 82 -6.02 -11.81 -3.32
C LEU A 82 -5.24 -13.07 -3.71
N THR A 83 -5.20 -14.09 -2.85
CA THR A 83 -4.54 -15.35 -3.18
C THR A 83 -5.25 -16.11 -4.29
N VAL A 84 -6.58 -16.08 -4.33
CA VAL A 84 -7.34 -16.67 -5.46
C VAL A 84 -6.99 -15.97 -6.78
N ASP A 85 -6.86 -14.65 -6.79
CA ASP A 85 -6.39 -13.87 -7.96
C ASP A 85 -4.93 -14.22 -8.35
N LEU A 86 -4.05 -14.42 -7.38
CA LEU A 86 -2.66 -14.85 -7.61
C LEU A 86 -2.56 -16.21 -8.35
N PHE A 87 -3.53 -17.11 -8.18
CA PHE A 87 -3.54 -18.45 -8.78
C PHE A 87 -4.37 -18.58 -10.05
N ALA A 88 -5.28 -17.64 -10.32
CA ALA A 88 -6.25 -17.76 -11.40
C ALA A 88 -5.61 -17.81 -12.80
N TYR A 89 -4.35 -17.37 -12.94
CA TYR A 89 -3.75 -17.08 -14.24
C TYR A 89 -2.54 -17.96 -14.61
N ASP A 90 -2.17 -18.98 -13.84
CA ASP A 90 -1.05 -19.86 -14.22
C ASP A 90 -1.55 -21.20 -14.78
N SER A 91 -1.77 -21.21 -16.11
CA SER A 91 -2.15 -22.38 -16.89
C SER A 91 -1.00 -23.36 -17.14
N GLU A 92 0.25 -22.97 -16.84
CA GLU A 92 1.43 -23.81 -17.02
C GLU A 92 1.72 -24.69 -15.80
N LEU A 93 1.09 -24.41 -14.64
CA LEU A 93 1.21 -25.23 -13.45
C LEU A 93 0.53 -26.59 -13.62
N THR A 94 1.31 -27.66 -13.41
CA THR A 94 0.73 -29.00 -13.21
C THR A 94 -0.23 -29.01 -12.01
N PRO A 95 -1.24 -29.91 -11.98
CA PRO A 95 -2.16 -30.02 -10.84
C PRO A 95 -1.44 -30.21 -9.49
N LYS A 96 -0.32 -30.94 -9.49
CA LYS A 96 0.51 -31.18 -8.29
C LYS A 96 1.18 -29.89 -7.82
N SER A 97 1.76 -29.12 -8.73
CA SER A 97 2.41 -27.84 -8.41
C SER A 97 1.38 -26.84 -7.88
N ARG A 98 0.21 -26.75 -8.52
CA ARG A 98 -0.91 -25.91 -8.08
C ARG A 98 -1.32 -26.23 -6.65
N SER A 99 -1.56 -27.51 -6.33
CA SER A 99 -1.93 -27.94 -4.97
C SER A 99 -0.83 -27.65 -3.94
N MET A 100 0.45 -27.75 -4.32
CA MET A 100 1.56 -27.39 -3.44
C MET A 100 1.55 -25.90 -3.09
N PHE A 101 1.35 -25.03 -4.08
CA PHE A 101 1.26 -23.60 -3.84
C PHE A 101 0.01 -23.22 -3.03
N GLU A 102 -1.15 -23.78 -3.35
CA GLU A 102 -2.38 -23.56 -2.55
C GLU A 102 -2.15 -23.88 -1.07
N LYS A 103 -1.53 -25.04 -0.78
CA LYS A 103 -1.17 -25.43 0.60
C LYS A 103 -0.17 -24.46 1.22
N PHE A 104 0.83 -24.01 0.47
CA PHE A 104 1.80 -23.04 0.96
C PHE A 104 1.13 -21.73 1.37
N TYR A 105 0.25 -21.17 0.53
CA TYR A 105 -0.49 -19.94 0.85
C TYR A 105 -1.48 -20.13 2.02
N ILE A 106 -2.04 -21.32 2.21
CA ILE A 106 -2.81 -21.60 3.45
C ILE A 106 -1.91 -21.53 4.68
N ILE A 107 -0.71 -22.12 4.63
CA ILE A 107 0.23 -22.17 5.76
C ILE A 107 0.69 -20.77 6.19
N ILE A 108 0.99 -19.90 5.22
CA ILE A 108 1.54 -18.57 5.48
C ILE A 108 0.46 -17.48 5.67
N LYS A 109 -0.82 -17.85 5.56
CA LYS A 109 -1.94 -16.91 5.70
C LYS A 109 -1.83 -16.04 6.95
N PRO A 110 -1.53 -16.57 8.16
CA PRO A 110 -1.43 -15.74 9.35
C PRO A 110 -0.40 -14.62 9.19
N GLN A 111 0.78 -14.92 8.65
CA GLN A 111 1.86 -13.95 8.47
C GLN A 111 1.46 -12.86 7.47
N LEU A 112 0.90 -13.23 6.31
CA LEU A 112 0.53 -12.25 5.28
C LEU A 112 -0.72 -11.43 5.64
N ALA A 113 -1.73 -12.03 6.27
CA ALA A 113 -2.89 -11.30 6.74
C ALA A 113 -2.52 -10.28 7.82
N THR A 114 -1.73 -10.68 8.83
CA THR A 114 -1.21 -9.76 9.85
C THR A 114 -0.31 -8.69 9.24
N GLY A 115 0.51 -9.05 8.26
CA GLY A 115 1.30 -8.07 7.51
C GLY A 115 0.44 -7.01 6.82
N LEU A 116 -0.62 -7.43 6.13
CA LEU A 116 -1.55 -6.54 5.44
C LEU A 116 -2.31 -5.62 6.42
N GLU A 117 -2.78 -6.19 7.53
CA GLU A 117 -3.37 -5.44 8.64
C GLU A 117 -2.40 -4.37 9.17
N ASN A 118 -1.18 -4.77 9.54
CA ASN A 118 -0.17 -3.85 10.07
C ASN A 118 0.21 -2.75 9.07
N ALA A 119 0.31 -3.08 7.78
CA ALA A 119 0.58 -2.10 6.74
C ALA A 119 -0.55 -1.07 6.62
N ALA A 120 -1.81 -1.52 6.65
CA ALA A 120 -2.98 -0.64 6.62
C ALA A 120 -3.06 0.24 7.88
N LEU A 121 -2.88 -0.35 9.07
CA LEU A 121 -2.89 0.39 10.34
C LEU A 121 -1.76 1.41 10.41
N THR A 122 -0.55 1.05 9.96
CA THR A 122 0.57 1.99 9.91
C THR A 122 0.28 3.15 8.97
N ARG A 123 -0.35 2.88 7.81
CA ARG A 123 -0.75 3.93 6.87
C ARG A 123 -1.77 4.89 7.47
N VAL A 124 -2.71 4.38 8.25
CA VAL A 124 -3.67 5.19 9.00
C VAL A 124 -2.94 6.02 10.05
N SER A 125 -2.20 5.38 10.96
CA SER A 125 -1.60 6.04 12.14
C SER A 125 -0.45 7.00 11.84
N SER A 126 0.28 6.80 10.73
CA SER A 126 1.49 7.59 10.43
C SER A 126 1.42 8.37 9.11
N GLY A 127 0.36 8.17 8.33
CA GLY A 127 0.27 8.72 6.98
C GLY A 127 1.16 8.03 5.94
N SER A 128 2.03 7.09 6.35
CA SER A 128 3.08 6.53 5.50
C SER A 128 2.93 5.01 5.32
N TRP A 129 3.25 4.52 4.12
CA TRP A 129 3.39 3.10 3.88
C TRP A 129 4.80 2.67 4.30
N ASN A 130 4.88 1.83 5.33
CA ASN A 130 6.14 1.25 5.77
C ASN A 130 6.18 -0.24 5.41
N LEU A 131 7.35 -0.68 4.97
CA LEU A 131 7.62 -2.09 4.76
C LEU A 131 8.14 -2.74 6.04
N PRO A 132 7.88 -4.05 6.26
CA PRO A 132 8.47 -4.79 7.36
C PRO A 132 10.00 -4.72 7.33
N ASP A 133 10.60 -4.47 8.49
CA ASP A 133 12.05 -4.30 8.67
C ASP A 133 12.60 -5.21 9.79
N GLY A 134 13.83 -4.96 10.24
CA GLY A 134 14.42 -5.72 11.34
C GLY A 134 14.50 -7.24 11.09
N THR A 135 13.91 -8.00 12.02
CA THR A 135 13.82 -9.48 12.03
C THR A 135 12.46 -10.01 11.56
N ASP A 136 11.60 -9.15 10.99
CA ASP A 136 10.30 -9.57 10.48
C ASP A 136 10.47 -10.57 9.32
N ILE A 137 9.72 -11.66 9.36
CA ILE A 137 9.74 -12.73 8.37
C ILE A 137 9.22 -12.26 6.99
N LEU A 138 8.46 -11.16 6.94
CA LEU A 138 8.01 -10.51 5.72
C LEU A 138 9.05 -9.57 5.11
N LYS A 139 10.15 -9.31 5.82
CA LYS A 139 11.22 -8.44 5.33
C LYS A 139 11.86 -9.03 4.09
N GLY A 140 11.84 -8.25 3.01
CA GLY A 140 12.37 -8.67 1.72
C GLY A 140 11.62 -9.88 1.18
N ARG A 141 12.25 -11.06 1.25
CA ARG A 141 11.74 -12.30 0.65
C ARG A 141 11.97 -13.53 1.55
N GLN A 142 12.10 -13.35 2.87
CA GLN A 142 12.44 -14.46 3.79
C GLN A 142 11.39 -15.58 3.79
N LEU A 143 10.10 -15.23 3.66
CA LEU A 143 8.99 -16.18 3.48
C LEU A 143 8.89 -16.78 2.07
N GLY A 144 9.81 -16.46 1.15
CA GLY A 144 9.70 -16.85 -0.26
C GLY A 144 8.67 -16.02 -1.05
N ILE A 145 8.13 -14.96 -0.44
CA ILE A 145 7.21 -14.01 -1.06
C ILE A 145 7.77 -12.60 -0.91
N ASP A 146 7.68 -11.82 -1.98
CA ASP A 146 7.93 -10.38 -1.94
C ASP A 146 6.70 -9.67 -1.39
N PHE A 147 6.77 -9.30 -0.10
CA PHE A 147 5.64 -8.67 0.58
C PHE A 147 5.27 -7.29 -0.01
N GLU A 148 6.25 -6.54 -0.52
CA GLU A 148 6.00 -5.26 -1.19
C GLU A 148 5.16 -5.47 -2.45
N ARG A 149 5.50 -6.49 -3.25
CA ARG A 149 4.71 -6.86 -4.43
C ARG A 149 3.32 -7.37 -4.05
N PHE A 150 3.21 -8.11 -2.94
CA PHE A 150 1.94 -8.59 -2.43
C PHE A 150 1.00 -7.41 -2.08
N ILE A 151 1.52 -6.40 -1.37
CA ILE A 151 0.78 -5.18 -1.05
C ILE A 151 0.40 -4.41 -2.33
N GLU A 152 1.32 -4.26 -3.29
CA GLU A 152 1.00 -3.59 -4.56
C GLU A 152 -0.18 -4.26 -5.27
N ARG A 153 -0.18 -5.59 -5.36
CA ARG A 153 -1.27 -6.35 -6.00
C ARG A 153 -2.60 -6.25 -5.27
N SER A 154 -2.60 -6.00 -3.98
CA SER A 154 -3.84 -5.76 -3.21
C SER A 154 -4.55 -4.47 -3.64
N GLN A 155 -3.91 -3.60 -4.43
CA GLN A 155 -4.44 -2.30 -4.85
C GLN A 155 -4.74 -1.34 -3.69
N ILE A 156 -4.46 -1.70 -2.43
CA ILE A 156 -4.74 -0.86 -1.26
C ILE A 156 -3.99 0.48 -1.29
N ARG A 157 -2.81 0.50 -1.93
CA ARG A 157 -1.99 1.71 -2.11
C ARG A 157 -2.46 2.61 -3.23
N ASN A 158 -3.15 2.04 -4.21
CA ASN A 158 -3.51 2.66 -5.48
C ASN A 158 -5.03 2.83 -5.60
N THR A 159 -5.72 3.00 -4.47
CA THR A 159 -7.17 3.14 -4.42
C THR A 159 -7.53 4.41 -3.67
N THR A 160 -8.18 5.33 -4.36
CA THR A 160 -8.71 6.56 -3.78
C THR A 160 -10.20 6.41 -3.47
N PHE A 161 -10.57 6.77 -2.25
CA PHE A 161 -11.97 6.92 -1.84
C PHE A 161 -12.63 8.11 -2.57
N VAL A 162 -13.85 7.91 -3.08
CA VAL A 162 -14.63 8.97 -3.74
C VAL A 162 -15.80 9.41 -2.85
N LYS A 163 -16.71 8.49 -2.52
CA LYS A 163 -17.84 8.76 -1.62
C LYS A 163 -18.48 7.48 -1.10
N ILE A 164 -19.27 7.62 -0.04
CA ILE A 164 -20.19 6.59 0.43
C ILE A 164 -21.48 6.66 -0.41
N GLY A 165 -21.91 5.51 -0.92
CA GLY A 165 -23.14 5.31 -1.67
C GLY A 165 -24.28 4.88 -0.74
N LYS A 166 -25.08 3.91 -1.21
CA LYS A 166 -26.21 3.39 -0.44
C LYS A 166 -25.74 2.60 0.77
N VAL A 167 -26.42 2.79 1.90
CA VAL A 167 -26.28 1.94 3.10
C VAL A 167 -27.62 1.22 3.34
N GLU A 168 -27.57 -0.11 3.41
CA GLU A 168 -28.74 -0.96 3.66
C GLU A 168 -28.62 -1.62 5.03
N HIS A 169 -29.59 -1.37 5.89
CA HIS A 169 -29.64 -1.90 7.25
C HIS A 169 -30.42 -3.21 7.28
N MET A 170 -29.85 -4.22 7.92
CA MET A 170 -30.42 -5.56 8.06
C MET A 170 -30.33 -6.01 9.53
N GLY A 171 -30.95 -5.23 10.42
CA GLY A 171 -30.92 -5.49 11.87
C GLY A 171 -29.53 -5.20 12.45
N ARG A 172 -28.79 -6.25 12.83
CA ARG A 172 -27.43 -6.13 13.38
C ARG A 172 -26.32 -6.26 12.32
N SER A 173 -26.70 -6.37 11.05
CA SER A 173 -25.79 -6.30 9.90
C SER A 173 -26.20 -5.18 8.96
N ALA A 174 -25.27 -4.72 8.16
CA ALA A 174 -25.53 -3.72 7.12
C ALA A 174 -24.59 -3.95 5.93
N THR A 175 -25.00 -3.44 4.77
CA THR A 175 -24.11 -3.29 3.61
C THR A 175 -23.97 -1.84 3.23
N ALA A 176 -22.75 -1.40 2.94
CA ALA A 176 -22.48 -0.06 2.47
C ALA A 176 -21.75 -0.09 1.13
N GLU A 177 -22.23 0.67 0.17
CA GLU A 177 -21.52 0.94 -1.07
C GLU A 177 -20.46 2.02 -0.83
N VAL A 178 -19.25 1.78 -1.31
CA VAL A 178 -18.17 2.77 -1.32
C VAL A 178 -17.66 2.90 -2.74
N GLU A 179 -17.85 4.08 -3.32
CA GLU A 179 -17.28 4.42 -4.62
C GLU A 179 -15.81 4.74 -4.44
N ILE A 180 -14.99 4.06 -5.24
CA ILE A 180 -13.53 4.21 -5.29
C ILE A 180 -13.07 4.45 -6.73
N LYS A 181 -11.84 4.91 -6.86
CA LYS A 181 -11.13 5.01 -8.13
C LYS A 181 -9.74 4.42 -7.97
N GLU A 182 -9.36 3.54 -8.89
CA GLU A 182 -7.99 3.02 -8.95
C GLU A 182 -7.06 4.06 -9.58
N ASP A 183 -5.94 4.33 -8.95
CA ASP A 183 -5.13 5.53 -9.19
C ASP A 183 -4.33 5.48 -10.50
N TYR A 184 -3.91 4.30 -10.95
CA TYR A 184 -3.20 4.20 -12.22
C TYR A 184 -4.15 4.34 -13.41
N THR A 185 -5.09 3.40 -13.54
CA THR A 185 -5.98 3.30 -14.69
C THR A 185 -7.16 4.27 -14.63
N GLN A 186 -7.30 5.00 -13.53
CA GLN A 186 -8.44 5.90 -13.24
C GLN A 186 -9.79 5.15 -13.28
N THR A 187 -9.77 3.83 -13.08
CA THR A 187 -10.95 2.98 -13.22
C THR A 187 -11.86 3.13 -12.00
N PRO A 188 -13.13 3.55 -12.17
CA PRO A 188 -14.07 3.60 -11.06
C PRO A 188 -14.53 2.19 -10.68
N PHE A 189 -14.79 1.97 -9.39
CA PHE A 189 -15.38 0.74 -8.88
C PHE A 189 -16.24 1.03 -7.64
N THR A 190 -17.24 0.19 -7.37
CA THR A 190 -18.05 0.27 -6.16
C THR A 190 -17.77 -0.95 -5.29
N LEU A 191 -17.07 -0.75 -4.18
CA LEU A 191 -16.88 -1.77 -3.16
C LEU A 191 -18.15 -1.91 -2.32
N ILE A 192 -18.49 -3.13 -1.95
CA ILE A 192 -19.62 -3.44 -1.07
C ILE A 192 -19.04 -3.89 0.27
N LEU A 193 -19.07 -3.00 1.26
CA LEU A 193 -18.64 -3.29 2.60
C LEU A 193 -19.72 -4.08 3.34
N SER A 194 -19.32 -5.16 4.02
CA SER A 194 -20.15 -5.83 5.01
C SER A 194 -19.85 -5.23 6.38
N MET A 195 -20.90 -4.82 7.09
CA MET A 195 -20.79 -4.20 8.41
C MET A 195 -21.61 -4.97 9.44
N GLU A 196 -21.13 -4.98 10.67
CA GLU A 196 -21.77 -5.67 11.80
C GLU A 196 -21.81 -4.76 13.03
N GLN A 197 -22.89 -4.90 13.81
CA GLN A 197 -23.03 -4.19 15.07
C GLN A 197 -22.36 -4.99 16.20
N ALA A 198 -21.45 -4.35 16.92
CA ALA A 198 -20.81 -4.90 18.11
C ALA A 198 -21.78 -4.95 19.31
N GLU A 199 -21.35 -5.56 20.42
CA GLU A 199 -22.17 -5.77 21.61
C GLU A 199 -22.57 -4.45 22.30
N ASP A 200 -21.65 -3.50 22.35
CA ASP A 200 -21.82 -2.14 22.88
C ASP A 200 -22.53 -1.18 21.90
N GLY A 201 -22.89 -1.67 20.72
CA GLY A 201 -23.82 -1.03 19.79
C GLY A 201 -23.19 -0.13 18.73
N HIS A 202 -21.86 0.03 18.70
CA HIS A 202 -21.20 0.64 17.54
C HIS A 202 -21.16 -0.33 16.37
N TRP A 203 -20.94 0.22 15.17
CA TRP A 203 -20.83 -0.55 13.94
C TRP A 203 -19.37 -0.67 13.52
N GLN A 204 -19.04 -1.80 12.89
CA GLN A 204 -17.72 -2.04 12.34
C GLN A 204 -17.82 -2.56 10.90
N VAL A 205 -16.87 -2.18 10.05
CA VAL A 205 -16.64 -2.85 8.78
C VAL A 205 -15.95 -4.18 9.05
N SER A 206 -16.55 -5.28 8.61
CA SER A 206 -16.05 -6.64 8.83
C SER A 206 -15.20 -7.13 7.66
N TYR A 207 -15.67 -6.94 6.42
CA TYR A 207 -14.95 -7.33 5.18
C TYR A 207 -15.58 -6.67 3.95
N ILE A 208 -14.92 -6.78 2.79
CA ILE A 208 -15.44 -6.32 1.50
C ILE A 208 -16.01 -7.52 0.74
N LYS A 209 -17.30 -7.50 0.39
CA LYS A 209 -18.00 -8.64 -0.22
C LYS A 209 -17.54 -8.96 -1.64
N ASN A 210 -17.16 -7.94 -2.41
CA ASN A 210 -16.84 -8.03 -3.84
C ASN A 210 -15.39 -7.61 -4.15
N TYR A 211 -14.47 -7.79 -3.20
CA TYR A 211 -13.08 -7.37 -3.38
C TYR A 211 -12.36 -8.16 -4.47
N LYS A 212 -12.60 -9.48 -4.59
CA LYS A 212 -12.14 -10.24 -5.75
C LYS A 212 -12.57 -9.63 -7.09
N ALA A 213 -13.83 -9.19 -7.21
CA ALA A 213 -14.31 -8.57 -8.45
C ALA A 213 -13.63 -7.24 -8.77
N TYR A 214 -13.17 -6.52 -7.74
CA TYR A 214 -12.33 -5.34 -7.92
C TYR A 214 -10.96 -5.72 -8.50
N LEU A 215 -10.29 -6.71 -7.92
CA LEU A 215 -8.99 -7.20 -8.40
C LEU A 215 -9.09 -7.73 -9.84
N ASP A 216 -10.10 -8.55 -10.14
CA ASP A 216 -10.33 -9.12 -11.48
C ASP A 216 -10.60 -8.04 -12.53
N LYS A 217 -11.13 -6.87 -12.14
CA LYS A 217 -11.34 -5.73 -13.05
C LYS A 217 -10.04 -4.98 -13.34
N ILE A 218 -9.19 -4.77 -12.33
CA ILE A 218 -7.99 -3.93 -12.44
C ILE A 218 -6.80 -4.69 -13.03
N SER A 219 -6.59 -5.94 -12.58
CA SER A 219 -5.42 -6.75 -12.95
C SER A 219 -5.19 -6.83 -14.47
N PRO A 220 -6.21 -7.08 -15.33
CA PRO A 220 -6.01 -7.15 -16.78
C PRO A 220 -5.59 -5.81 -17.40
N LEU A 221 -6.12 -4.68 -16.89
CA LEU A 221 -5.80 -3.34 -17.39
C LEU A 221 -4.33 -3.01 -17.10
N GLN A 222 -3.89 -3.23 -15.85
CA GLN A 222 -2.49 -3.02 -15.47
C GLN A 222 -1.55 -3.98 -16.21
N ASN A 223 -1.92 -5.25 -16.34
CA ASN A 223 -1.08 -6.23 -17.06
C ASN A 223 -0.91 -5.89 -18.54
N LYS A 224 -1.95 -5.38 -19.21
CA LYS A 224 -1.85 -4.91 -20.59
C LYS A 224 -0.85 -3.75 -20.70
N ASP A 225 -1.00 -2.73 -19.86
CA ASP A 225 -0.13 -1.56 -19.84
C ASP A 225 1.32 -1.93 -19.54
N ILE A 226 1.54 -2.84 -18.58
CA ILE A 226 2.86 -3.39 -18.26
C ILE A 226 3.46 -4.11 -19.49
N ALA A 227 2.66 -4.92 -20.20
CA ALA A 227 3.13 -5.63 -21.39
C ALA A 227 3.53 -4.67 -22.51
N ASP A 228 2.73 -3.61 -22.72
CA ASP A 228 2.99 -2.58 -23.73
C ASP A 228 4.28 -1.81 -23.38
N TYR A 229 4.49 -1.46 -22.10
CA TYR A 229 5.73 -0.82 -21.63
C TYR A 229 6.97 -1.74 -21.76
N ILE A 230 6.84 -3.02 -21.42
CA ILE A 230 7.92 -4.01 -21.61
C ILE A 230 8.31 -4.10 -23.09
N ALA A 231 7.34 -4.11 -24.00
CA ALA A 231 7.60 -4.14 -25.43
C ALA A 231 8.31 -2.86 -25.91
N ALA A 232 7.82 -1.69 -25.48
CA ALA A 232 8.37 -0.38 -25.86
C ALA A 232 9.82 -0.18 -25.37
N THR A 233 10.17 -0.75 -24.21
CA THR A 233 11.49 -0.62 -23.60
C THR A 233 12.45 -1.76 -23.92
N LYS A 234 12.03 -2.74 -24.74
CA LYS A 234 12.78 -3.98 -24.96
C LYS A 234 14.18 -3.72 -25.55
N SER A 235 14.28 -2.93 -26.62
CA SER A 235 15.56 -2.63 -27.28
C SER A 235 16.53 -1.92 -26.34
N ILE A 236 16.06 -0.89 -25.64
CA ILE A 236 16.83 -0.13 -24.63
C ILE A 236 17.45 -1.08 -23.61
N VAL A 237 16.63 -1.98 -23.05
CA VAL A 237 17.10 -2.94 -22.04
C VAL A 237 18.09 -3.95 -22.63
N THR A 238 17.81 -4.49 -23.82
CA THR A 238 18.70 -5.46 -24.48
C THR A 238 20.06 -4.86 -24.81
N GLU A 239 20.08 -3.72 -25.51
CA GLU A 239 21.32 -3.03 -25.91
C GLU A 239 22.14 -2.61 -24.68
N SER A 240 21.48 -2.06 -23.66
CA SER A 240 22.15 -1.71 -22.41
C SER A 240 22.75 -2.93 -21.71
N ASN A 241 22.04 -4.07 -21.67
CA ASN A 241 22.53 -5.28 -21.03
C ASN A 241 23.78 -5.84 -21.73
N GLU A 242 23.84 -5.79 -23.07
CA GLU A 242 25.02 -6.17 -23.83
C GLU A 242 26.22 -5.27 -23.47
N HIS A 243 25.99 -3.95 -23.33
CA HIS A 243 27.02 -3.02 -22.91
C HIS A 243 27.49 -3.29 -21.46
N PHE A 244 26.57 -3.53 -20.53
CA PHE A 244 26.91 -3.88 -19.14
C PHE A 244 27.66 -5.21 -19.02
N GLU A 245 27.44 -6.17 -19.92
CA GLU A 245 28.22 -7.41 -19.94
C GLU A 245 29.71 -7.15 -20.23
N VAL A 246 30.01 -6.21 -21.13
CA VAL A 246 31.39 -5.75 -21.40
C VAL A 246 32.01 -5.16 -20.14
N PHE A 247 31.29 -4.29 -19.43
CA PHE A 247 31.74 -3.70 -18.17
C PHE A 247 31.93 -4.74 -17.08
N GLN A 248 31.01 -5.69 -16.94
CA GLN A 248 31.12 -6.78 -15.96
C GLN A 248 32.39 -7.61 -16.21
N ASN A 249 32.68 -7.92 -17.48
CA ASN A 249 33.88 -8.65 -17.86
C ASN A 249 35.15 -7.83 -17.60
N HIS A 250 35.13 -6.51 -17.84
CA HIS A 250 36.26 -5.62 -17.51
C HIS A 250 36.49 -5.57 -16.00
N PHE A 251 35.42 -5.40 -15.21
CA PHE A 251 35.47 -5.40 -13.76
C PHE A 251 36.06 -6.70 -13.21
N LYS A 252 35.59 -7.87 -13.68
CA LYS A 252 36.13 -9.19 -13.28
C LYS A 252 37.63 -9.31 -13.53
N ARG A 253 38.12 -8.80 -14.67
CA ARG A 253 39.57 -8.81 -14.98
C ARG A 253 40.36 -7.91 -14.02
N LEU A 254 39.87 -6.70 -13.75
CA LEU A 254 40.55 -5.75 -12.84
C LEU A 254 40.54 -6.21 -11.39
N ASN A 255 39.45 -6.85 -10.96
CA ASN A 255 39.24 -7.34 -9.61
C ASN A 255 39.95 -8.70 -9.33
N SER A 256 40.59 -9.29 -10.34
CA SER A 256 41.33 -10.55 -10.17
C SER A 256 42.62 -10.31 -9.38
N SER A 257 42.76 -10.96 -8.21
CA SER A 257 43.96 -10.93 -7.39
C SER A 257 44.41 -12.33 -7.01
N LYS A 258 45.72 -12.62 -7.15
CA LYS A 258 46.32 -13.90 -6.75
C LYS A 258 46.35 -14.11 -5.24
N ASN A 259 46.35 -13.02 -4.46
CA ASN A 259 46.60 -13.04 -3.02
C ASN A 259 45.38 -12.53 -2.22
N GLY A 260 44.22 -12.35 -2.86
CA GLY A 260 43.00 -11.84 -2.23
C GLY A 260 42.99 -10.34 -1.92
N HIS A 261 44.06 -9.60 -2.24
CA HIS A 261 44.17 -8.16 -2.02
C HIS A 261 44.35 -7.39 -3.33
N LEU A 262 43.65 -6.26 -3.47
CA LEU A 262 43.79 -5.35 -4.60
C LEU A 262 44.96 -4.38 -4.37
N SER A 263 45.83 -4.24 -5.37
CA SER A 263 46.86 -3.19 -5.38
C SER A 263 46.25 -1.79 -5.50
N LYS A 264 47.00 -0.74 -5.13
CA LYS A 264 46.55 0.66 -5.30
C LYS A 264 46.16 0.97 -6.75
N GLN A 265 46.93 0.49 -7.71
CA GLN A 265 46.63 0.68 -9.14
C GLN A 265 45.33 -0.03 -9.54
N GLN A 266 45.09 -1.26 -9.05
CA GLN A 266 43.84 -1.97 -9.33
C GLN A 266 42.64 -1.24 -8.73
N LYS A 267 42.74 -0.77 -7.48
CA LYS A 267 41.66 0.03 -6.85
C LYS A 267 41.36 1.29 -7.66
N TYR A 268 42.40 2.01 -8.12
CA TYR A 268 42.24 3.17 -8.99
C TYR A 268 41.55 2.80 -10.32
N ASN A 269 42.01 1.76 -11.02
CA ASN A 269 41.44 1.35 -12.29
C ASN A 269 39.97 0.87 -12.15
N ILE A 270 39.65 0.17 -11.06
CA ILE A 270 38.27 -0.25 -10.77
C ILE A 270 37.39 0.97 -10.50
N ALA A 271 37.87 1.91 -9.68
CA ALA A 271 37.14 3.13 -9.40
C ALA A 271 36.88 3.95 -10.68
N ALA A 272 37.89 4.09 -11.55
CA ALA A 272 37.75 4.76 -12.84
C ALA A 272 36.73 4.08 -13.76
N LEU A 273 36.79 2.74 -13.91
CA LEU A 273 35.78 1.99 -14.68
C LEU A 273 34.36 2.24 -14.17
N ILE A 274 34.17 2.32 -12.85
CA ILE A 274 32.83 2.54 -12.29
C ILE A 274 32.38 3.99 -12.53
N GLU A 275 33.25 4.96 -12.27
CA GLU A 275 32.94 6.40 -12.33
C GLU A 275 32.76 6.89 -13.77
N ASP A 276 33.60 6.44 -14.69
CA ASP A 276 33.67 6.93 -16.07
C ASP A 276 32.78 6.13 -17.03
N ASP A 277 32.52 4.84 -16.74
CA ASP A 277 31.79 3.96 -17.65
C ASP A 277 30.48 3.42 -17.06
N ILE A 278 30.52 2.76 -15.89
CA ILE A 278 29.34 2.04 -15.34
C ILE A 278 28.25 2.99 -14.88
N ILE A 279 28.58 3.99 -14.05
CA ILE A 279 27.60 4.96 -13.54
C ILE A 279 26.99 5.76 -14.70
N PRO A 280 27.78 6.33 -15.64
CA PRO A 280 27.22 6.99 -16.82
C PRO A 280 26.35 6.07 -17.68
N GLY A 281 26.73 4.82 -17.90
CA GLY A 281 25.91 3.86 -18.63
C GLY A 281 24.56 3.56 -17.95
N LEU A 282 24.54 3.47 -16.61
CA LEU A 282 23.30 3.33 -15.84
C LEU A 282 22.41 4.56 -15.97
N GLN A 283 22.99 5.76 -15.91
CA GLN A 283 22.27 7.02 -16.08
C GLN A 283 21.72 7.18 -17.50
N GLU A 284 22.50 6.82 -18.53
CA GLU A 284 22.06 6.86 -19.92
C GLU A 284 20.89 5.91 -20.17
N ARG A 285 20.99 4.65 -19.71
CA ARG A 285 19.87 3.70 -19.77
C ARG A 285 18.63 4.27 -19.09
N GLN A 286 18.77 4.87 -17.91
CA GLN A 286 17.62 5.45 -17.21
C GLN A 286 17.02 6.62 -17.99
N ALA A 287 17.85 7.51 -18.54
CA ALA A 287 17.39 8.63 -19.36
C ALA A 287 16.64 8.15 -20.62
N GLN A 288 17.11 7.07 -21.25
CA GLN A 288 16.41 6.44 -22.37
C GLN A 288 15.06 5.84 -21.94
N LEU A 289 14.99 5.19 -20.78
CA LEU A 289 13.74 4.66 -20.22
C LEU A 289 12.76 5.79 -19.86
N ASP A 290 13.24 6.88 -19.27
CA ASP A 290 12.43 8.04 -18.88
C ASP A 290 11.85 8.80 -20.09
N ALA A 291 12.49 8.67 -21.25
CA ALA A 291 12.00 9.22 -22.52
C ALA A 291 10.85 8.39 -23.13
N VAL A 292 10.62 7.16 -22.67
CA VAL A 292 9.51 6.32 -23.10
C VAL A 292 8.27 6.68 -22.31
N GLU A 293 7.17 6.99 -23.00
CA GLU A 293 5.88 7.21 -22.36
C GLU A 293 5.48 5.97 -21.54
N VAL A 294 5.21 6.17 -20.26
CA VAL A 294 4.84 5.09 -19.32
C VAL A 294 3.32 5.00 -19.26
N PRO A 295 2.69 3.94 -19.79
CA PRO A 295 1.26 3.69 -19.63
C PRO A 295 0.87 3.69 -18.16
N ALA A 296 -0.35 4.12 -17.86
CA ALA A 296 -0.75 4.39 -16.48
C ALA A 296 -0.64 3.14 -15.59
N GLY A 297 -1.10 1.98 -16.06
CA GLY A 297 -0.96 0.70 -15.36
C GLY A 297 0.48 0.16 -15.24
N ALA A 298 1.44 0.72 -15.97
CA ALA A 298 2.86 0.34 -15.93
C ALA A 298 3.71 1.20 -14.99
N GLN A 299 3.12 2.22 -14.36
CA GLN A 299 3.81 3.19 -13.51
C GLN A 299 4.60 2.52 -12.37
N TYR A 300 4.05 1.47 -11.75
CA TYR A 300 4.76 0.72 -10.71
C TYR A 300 6.04 0.07 -11.25
N LEU A 301 5.98 -0.62 -12.40
CA LEU A 301 7.16 -1.25 -13.02
C LEU A 301 8.22 -0.21 -13.37
N ALA A 302 7.82 0.92 -13.95
CA ALA A 302 8.75 2.00 -14.29
C ALA A 302 9.47 2.54 -13.05
N ARG A 303 8.72 2.82 -11.96
CA ARG A 303 9.31 3.27 -10.69
C ARG A 303 10.25 2.23 -10.07
N GLN A 304 9.91 0.93 -10.12
CA GLN A 304 10.81 -0.11 -9.62
C GLN A 304 12.12 -0.18 -10.41
N ARG A 305 12.08 -0.03 -11.74
CA ARG A 305 13.29 0.06 -12.56
C ARG A 305 14.14 1.28 -12.20
N GLN A 306 13.52 2.44 -12.07
CA GLN A 306 14.21 3.66 -11.66
C GLN A 306 14.87 3.50 -10.28
N GLN A 307 14.13 2.97 -9.31
CA GLN A 307 14.63 2.74 -7.95
C GLN A 307 15.80 1.74 -7.93
N ALA A 308 15.76 0.69 -8.75
CA ALA A 308 16.88 -0.24 -8.90
C ALA A 308 18.12 0.50 -9.42
N THR A 309 17.99 1.29 -10.49
CA THR A 309 19.10 2.06 -11.06
C THR A 309 19.69 3.05 -10.04
N GLU A 310 18.85 3.84 -9.36
CA GLU A 310 19.31 4.81 -8.35
C GLU A 310 20.03 4.13 -7.19
N THR A 311 19.52 2.98 -6.73
CA THR A 311 20.13 2.21 -5.64
C THR A 311 21.46 1.60 -6.08
N SER A 312 21.54 1.11 -7.31
CA SER A 312 22.78 0.60 -7.92
C SER A 312 23.86 1.69 -8.00
N ILE A 313 23.50 2.89 -8.49
CA ILE A 313 24.43 4.04 -8.55
C ILE A 313 24.93 4.41 -7.15
N LYS A 314 24.05 4.48 -6.15
CA LYS A 314 24.46 4.76 -4.76
C LYS A 314 25.41 3.68 -4.23
N ALA A 315 25.11 2.40 -4.47
CA ALA A 315 25.98 1.30 -4.09
C ALA A 315 27.39 1.44 -4.70
N TRP A 316 27.46 1.79 -5.99
CA TRP A 316 28.71 2.04 -6.70
C TRP A 316 29.49 3.23 -6.17
N GLN A 317 28.81 4.34 -5.84
CA GLN A 317 29.44 5.52 -5.25
C GLN A 317 30.09 5.19 -3.90
N HIS A 318 29.40 4.46 -3.03
CA HIS A 318 29.96 3.98 -1.76
C HIS A 318 31.13 3.01 -1.98
N TYR A 319 31.02 2.12 -2.98
CA TYR A 319 32.10 1.19 -3.32
C TYR A 319 33.37 1.93 -3.80
N ILE A 320 33.23 2.93 -4.67
CA ILE A 320 34.34 3.80 -5.10
C ILE A 320 34.99 4.48 -3.90
N LYS A 321 34.18 5.03 -2.99
CA LYS A 321 34.70 5.68 -1.78
C LYS A 321 35.47 4.70 -0.90
N GLY A 322 34.95 3.48 -0.71
CA GLY A 322 35.65 2.40 -0.03
C GLY A 322 37.00 2.05 -0.67
N LEU A 323 37.09 2.02 -2.01
CA LEU A 323 38.33 1.78 -2.74
C LEU A 323 39.37 2.91 -2.57
N ARG A 324 38.91 4.17 -2.53
CA ARG A 324 39.78 5.36 -2.45
C ARG A 324 40.30 5.60 -1.04
N GLU A 325 39.46 5.38 -0.03
CA GLU A 325 39.74 5.70 1.37
C GLU A 325 40.16 4.48 2.19
N ASP A 326 40.14 3.27 1.61
CA ASP A 326 40.34 2.01 2.32
C ASP A 326 39.38 1.85 3.52
N SER A 327 38.13 2.27 3.34
CA SER A 327 37.11 2.32 4.39
C SER A 327 36.20 1.08 4.40
N PRO A 328 36.26 0.21 5.43
CA PRO A 328 35.35 -0.93 5.56
C PRO A 328 33.89 -0.52 5.73
N ALA A 329 33.62 0.63 6.34
CA ALA A 329 32.26 1.14 6.54
C ALA A 329 31.58 1.51 5.23
N GLU A 330 32.34 2.06 4.27
CA GLU A 330 31.84 2.37 2.93
C GLU A 330 31.53 1.10 2.15
N PHE A 331 32.38 0.06 2.25
CA PHE A 331 32.08 -1.24 1.65
C PHE A 331 30.84 -1.90 2.26
N ALA A 332 30.65 -1.82 3.58
CA ALA A 332 29.46 -2.36 4.24
C ALA A 332 28.18 -1.63 3.79
N THR A 333 28.25 -0.31 3.60
CA THR A 333 27.15 0.49 3.05
C THR A 333 26.85 0.10 1.60
N ALA A 334 27.88 -0.01 0.75
CA ALA A 334 27.75 -0.45 -0.63
C ALA A 334 27.11 -1.85 -0.74
N GLU A 335 27.54 -2.80 0.09
CA GLU A 335 26.97 -4.15 0.12
C GLU A 335 25.50 -4.14 0.55
N THR A 336 25.14 -3.31 1.53
CA THR A 336 23.76 -3.17 1.99
C THR A 336 22.87 -2.63 0.88
N LEU A 337 23.31 -1.57 0.19
CA LEU A 337 22.58 -0.99 -0.94
C LEU A 337 22.48 -1.97 -2.11
N HIS A 338 23.53 -2.73 -2.42
CA HIS A 338 23.47 -3.75 -3.47
C HIS A 338 22.46 -4.87 -3.14
N LYS A 339 22.37 -5.31 -1.88
CA LYS A 339 21.34 -6.27 -1.45
C LYS A 339 19.92 -5.71 -1.60
N GLN A 340 19.73 -4.42 -1.32
CA GLN A 340 18.45 -3.74 -1.54
C GLN A 340 18.10 -3.66 -3.02
N GLU A 341 19.06 -3.29 -3.86
CA GLU A 341 18.92 -3.23 -5.31
C GLU A 341 18.55 -4.61 -5.89
N LEU A 342 19.24 -5.68 -5.49
CA LEU A 342 18.91 -7.04 -5.91
C LEU A 342 17.47 -7.44 -5.54
N ALA A 343 16.98 -7.02 -4.37
CA ALA A 343 15.60 -7.29 -3.98
C ALA A 343 14.59 -6.55 -4.88
N ILE A 344 14.92 -5.33 -5.32
CA ILE A 344 14.12 -4.56 -6.26
C ILE A 344 14.18 -5.19 -7.67
N ASP A 345 15.37 -5.59 -8.15
CA ASP A 345 15.51 -6.22 -9.47
C ASP A 345 14.75 -7.54 -9.55
N LEU A 346 14.82 -8.39 -8.52
CA LEU A 346 13.98 -9.60 -8.43
C LEU A 346 12.49 -9.26 -8.52
N ARG A 347 12.05 -8.13 -7.96
CA ARG A 347 10.66 -7.67 -8.07
C ARG A 347 10.30 -7.27 -9.48
N VAL A 348 11.19 -6.54 -10.16
CA VAL A 348 11.06 -6.19 -11.58
C VAL A 348 10.92 -7.47 -12.42
N GLN A 349 11.75 -8.47 -12.17
CA GLN A 349 11.69 -9.77 -12.86
C GLN A 349 10.36 -10.50 -12.59
N ASP A 350 9.88 -10.51 -11.35
CA ASP A 350 8.59 -11.12 -11.00
C ASP A 350 7.40 -10.46 -11.71
N ILE A 351 7.41 -9.13 -11.82
CA ILE A 351 6.39 -8.37 -12.56
C ILE A 351 6.42 -8.78 -14.04
N ILE A 352 7.60 -8.74 -14.68
CA ILE A 352 7.77 -9.09 -16.09
C ILE A 352 7.33 -10.53 -16.36
N ARG A 353 7.75 -11.48 -15.52
CA ARG A 353 7.42 -12.89 -15.66
C ARG A 353 5.92 -13.13 -15.50
N HIS A 354 5.30 -12.52 -14.50
CA HIS A 354 3.86 -12.63 -14.29
C HIS A 354 3.08 -12.11 -15.50
N THR A 355 3.42 -10.93 -16.02
CA THR A 355 2.76 -10.37 -17.20
C THR A 355 2.93 -11.25 -18.44
N ALA A 356 4.11 -11.86 -18.62
CA ALA A 356 4.33 -12.80 -19.72
C ALA A 356 3.41 -14.03 -19.63
N ILE A 357 3.22 -14.59 -18.43
CA ILE A 357 2.30 -15.71 -18.18
C ILE A 357 0.85 -15.25 -18.44
N SER A 358 0.45 -14.09 -17.92
CA SER A 358 -0.91 -13.56 -18.09
C SER A 358 -1.27 -13.27 -19.56
N LYS A 359 -0.30 -12.87 -20.40
CA LYS A 359 -0.52 -12.58 -21.84
C LYS A 359 -0.84 -13.83 -22.68
N ASN A 360 -0.44 -15.01 -22.22
CA ASN A 360 -0.68 -16.28 -22.91
C ASN A 360 -2.10 -16.84 -22.67
N ILE A 361 -2.94 -16.13 -21.91
CA ILE A 361 -4.30 -16.55 -21.59
C ILE A 361 -5.23 -15.86 -22.58
N PRO A 362 -6.01 -16.60 -23.39
CA PRO A 362 -7.04 -16.00 -24.22
C PRO A 362 -7.97 -15.18 -23.33
N ASN A 363 -8.36 -13.98 -23.77
CA ASN A 363 -9.43 -13.21 -23.13
C ASN A 363 -10.62 -14.16 -22.96
N LEU A 364 -10.88 -14.61 -21.72
CA LEU A 364 -12.07 -15.39 -21.44
C LEU A 364 -13.27 -14.42 -21.55
N PRO A 365 -14.36 -14.87 -22.21
CA PRO A 365 -15.48 -14.03 -22.60
C PRO A 365 -16.23 -13.40 -21.42
#